data_AF-W7ST27-F1
#
_entry.id   AF-W7ST27-F1
#
_cell.length_a   1.000
_cell.length_b   1.000
_cell.length_c   1.000
_cell.angle_alpha   90.00
_cell.angle_beta   90.00
_cell.angle_gamma   90.00
#
_symmetry.space_group_name_H-M   'P 1'
#
loop_
_entity.id
_entity.type
_entity.pdbx_description
1 polymer ?
#
loop_
_entity_poly.entity_id
_entity_poly.type
_entity_poly.pdbx_seq_one_letter_code
_entity_poly.pdbx_strand_id
1 'polypeptide(L)'
;MGPGRGHRGVLRHDRPPGPDGPGAWSGRGQNVVLALGEGVLHAGPSSARTAWSGTPVPGTPQGGILSPLLANIALSVLDEHFARAWAASGTSYRRFVARRKGSATYRIVRYADDFVVLVSGSKRHAEDLREVVAGLLAPMGLRLSAAKTRVCHIDEGFDFLGFRIQRKRKRGTDKRVVYTYPSKKALASIVGRVRALTRRSSHPTLAALLRQLNLVLRGWCVYFRHGVSKATFHYLDDYAWHRVVRWIRKRHNKTKWAVLMRRYLPGWRPTEDEVTLFQPQTVTVSRYRYRAANIPTPWAVITPEPAK
;
A
#
# COMPACT_ATOMS: atom_id res chain seq x y z
N MET A 1 -4.24 -59.25 -24.79
CA MET A 1 -5.38 -58.42 -25.23
C MET A 1 -5.83 -57.57 -24.04
N GLY A 2 -5.86 -56.23 -24.16
CA GLY A 2 -6.32 -55.32 -23.08
C GLY A 2 -7.84 -55.36 -22.87
N PRO A 3 -8.51 -54.44 -22.12
CA PRO A 3 -8.06 -53.17 -21.50
C PRO A 3 -8.57 -52.94 -20.04
N GLY A 4 -8.30 -51.77 -19.40
CA GLY A 4 -9.08 -51.34 -18.22
C GLY A 4 -8.52 -50.19 -17.37
N ARG A 5 -9.19 -49.03 -17.39
CA ARG A 5 -8.90 -47.80 -16.59
C ARG A 5 -9.41 -47.92 -15.15
N GLY A 6 -8.87 -47.11 -14.23
CA GLY A 6 -9.48 -46.88 -12.91
C GLY A 6 -8.87 -45.73 -12.09
N HIS A 7 -9.38 -44.51 -12.27
CA HIS A 7 -9.28 -43.42 -11.29
C HIS A 7 -10.06 -43.75 -10.01
N ARG A 8 -9.49 -43.47 -8.83
CA ARG A 8 -10.16 -43.17 -7.54
C ARG A 8 -9.08 -42.53 -6.65
N GLY A 9 -9.15 -41.29 -6.16
CA GLY A 9 -10.30 -40.56 -5.65
C GLY A 9 -10.45 -40.86 -4.16
N VAL A 10 -9.54 -40.40 -3.30
CA VAL A 10 -9.70 -40.45 -1.84
C VAL A 10 -9.87 -39.04 -1.30
N LEU A 11 -11.14 -38.71 -1.07
CA LEU A 11 -11.63 -37.57 -0.31
C LEU A 11 -11.05 -37.67 1.11
N ARG A 12 -10.27 -36.66 1.55
CA ARG A 12 -10.00 -36.46 2.97
C ARG A 12 -11.05 -35.51 3.52
N HIS A 13 -11.82 -36.02 4.47
CA HIS A 13 -12.72 -35.28 5.34
C HIS A 13 -11.99 -34.12 6.02
N ASP A 14 -12.40 -32.89 5.70
CA ASP A 14 -12.09 -31.71 6.51
C ASP A 14 -12.91 -31.78 7.80
N ARG A 15 -12.20 -31.88 8.93
CA ARG A 15 -12.76 -31.75 10.28
C ARG A 15 -12.94 -30.24 10.56
N PRO A 16 -14.10 -29.78 11.09
CA PRO A 16 -14.31 -28.36 11.33
C PRO A 16 -13.38 -27.85 12.44
N PRO A 17 -12.80 -26.64 12.32
CA PRO A 17 -12.01 -26.04 13.39
C PRO A 17 -12.92 -25.68 14.58
N GLY A 18 -12.51 -26.12 15.77
CA GLY A 18 -13.16 -25.81 17.05
C GLY A 18 -13.05 -24.34 17.46
N PRO A 19 -13.72 -23.95 18.57
CA PRO A 19 -14.04 -22.56 18.88
C PRO A 19 -12.91 -21.86 19.63
N ASP A 20 -11.87 -21.43 18.93
CA ASP A 20 -10.94 -20.43 19.46
C ASP A 20 -11.34 -19.04 18.95
N GLY A 21 -11.99 -18.28 19.83
CA GLY A 21 -12.33 -16.87 19.63
C GLY A 21 -11.11 -15.97 19.41
N PRO A 22 -11.32 -14.70 19.05
CA PRO A 22 -10.26 -13.82 18.58
C PRO A 22 -9.21 -13.50 19.65
N GLY A 23 -8.07 -14.18 19.53
CA GLY A 23 -6.72 -13.68 19.79
C GLY A 23 -6.50 -12.90 21.09
N ALA A 24 -6.33 -13.62 22.20
CA ALA A 24 -5.75 -13.07 23.42
C ALA A 24 -4.36 -12.45 23.16
N TRP A 25 -4.21 -11.18 23.53
CA TRP A 25 -3.00 -10.39 23.40
C TRP A 25 -2.00 -10.75 24.52
N SER A 26 -1.34 -11.91 24.45
CA SER A 26 -0.30 -12.27 25.43
C SER A 26 1.01 -12.69 24.77
N GLY A 27 2.13 -12.14 25.24
CA GLY A 27 3.49 -12.61 24.93
C GLY A 27 4.43 -11.61 24.24
N ARG A 28 5.31 -10.98 25.05
CA ARG A 28 6.63 -10.39 24.76
C ARG A 28 6.93 -9.96 23.30
N GLY A 29 6.95 -8.63 23.09
CA GLY A 29 7.36 -7.99 21.83
C GLY A 29 6.17 -7.45 21.03
N GLN A 30 5.30 -6.68 21.70
CA GLN A 30 4.12 -6.06 21.11
C GLN A 30 4.58 -4.92 20.20
N ASN A 31 4.44 -5.12 18.88
CA ASN A 31 4.69 -4.10 17.87
C ASN A 31 3.31 -3.67 17.37
N VAL A 32 2.73 -2.72 18.08
CA VAL A 32 1.46 -2.09 17.75
C VAL A 32 1.76 -1.01 16.72
N VAL A 33 0.94 -0.94 15.68
CA VAL A 33 1.04 0.08 14.67
C VAL A 33 -0.18 0.98 14.81
N LEU A 34 0.09 2.24 15.08
CA LEU A 34 -0.90 3.30 14.96
C LEU A 34 -0.82 3.81 13.51
N ALA A 35 -1.75 3.36 12.68
CA ALA A 35 -1.90 3.89 11.33
C ALA A 35 -2.81 5.12 11.39
N LEU A 36 -2.28 6.28 11.01
CA LEU A 36 -2.99 7.55 11.03
C LEU A 36 -3.10 8.08 9.60
N GLY A 37 -4.25 7.87 8.99
CA GLY A 37 -4.53 8.40 7.65
C GLY A 37 -5.14 9.80 7.73
N GLU A 38 -4.58 10.71 6.94
CA GLU A 38 -4.95 12.11 6.67
C GLU A 38 -5.26 13.01 7.88
N GLY A 39 -4.45 14.06 8.03
CA GLY A 39 -4.86 15.28 8.73
C GLY A 39 -5.74 16.12 7.80
N VAL A 40 -7.03 16.26 8.13
CA VAL A 40 -7.91 17.16 7.38
C VAL A 40 -7.72 18.58 7.92
N LEU A 41 -7.29 19.51 7.07
CA LEU A 41 -7.29 20.95 7.37
C LEU A 41 -8.74 21.40 7.48
N HIS A 42 -9.20 21.68 8.69
CA HIS A 42 -10.41 22.45 8.91
C HIS A 42 -10.00 23.87 9.27
N ALA A 43 -10.29 24.84 8.40
CA ALA A 43 -10.22 26.24 8.77
C ALA A 43 -11.27 26.50 9.87
N GLY A 44 -10.82 26.50 11.12
CA GLY A 44 -11.61 27.05 12.23
C GLY A 44 -11.61 28.58 12.13
N PRO A 45 -12.68 29.27 12.58
CA PRO A 45 -12.74 30.72 12.51
C PRO A 45 -11.80 31.31 13.56
N SER A 46 -10.58 31.67 13.16
CA SER A 46 -9.70 32.50 13.97
C SER A 46 -10.17 33.95 13.88
N SER A 47 -10.66 34.46 15.00
CA SER A 47 -10.94 35.86 15.24
C SER A 47 -9.66 36.69 15.14
N ALA A 48 -9.35 37.18 13.95
CA ALA A 48 -8.52 38.36 13.73
C ALA A 48 -8.86 38.96 12.35
N ARG A 49 -9.42 40.18 12.38
CA ARG A 49 -9.89 40.96 11.24
C ARG A 49 -8.79 41.17 10.20
N THR A 50 -9.07 40.76 8.96
CA THR A 50 -8.86 41.62 7.78
C THR A 50 -9.97 41.31 6.78
N ALA A 51 -10.73 42.34 6.42
CA ALA A 51 -11.95 42.25 5.65
C ALA A 51 -11.69 41.87 4.19
N TRP A 52 -12.09 40.66 3.79
CA TRP A 52 -12.47 40.33 2.42
C TRP A 52 -13.84 39.66 2.49
N SER A 53 -14.87 40.38 2.05
CA SER A 53 -16.25 39.90 1.96
C SER A 53 -16.38 38.89 0.81
N GLY A 54 -16.32 37.61 1.17
CA GLY A 54 -16.74 36.49 0.33
C GLY A 54 -17.12 35.36 1.27
N THR A 55 -18.38 34.93 1.23
CA THR A 55 -18.91 33.81 2.01
C THR A 55 -17.97 32.59 2.00
N PRO A 56 -17.49 32.09 3.15
CA PRO A 56 -16.64 30.92 3.19
C PRO A 56 -17.49 29.66 3.00
N VAL A 57 -17.50 29.13 1.79
CA VAL A 57 -17.93 27.75 1.53
C VAL A 57 -16.86 26.83 2.15
N PRO A 58 -17.23 25.80 2.95
CA PRO A 58 -16.25 24.88 3.52
C PRO A 58 -15.64 24.05 2.40
N GLY A 59 -14.37 24.34 2.10
CA GLY A 59 -13.62 23.67 1.04
C GLY A 59 -12.67 24.65 0.40
N THR A 60 -11.43 24.67 0.86
CA THR A 60 -10.32 25.13 0.02
C THR A 60 -10.46 24.42 -1.35
N PRO A 61 -10.38 25.13 -2.48
CA PRO A 61 -10.34 24.47 -3.77
C PRO A 61 -9.16 23.49 -3.75
N GLN A 62 -9.45 22.20 -3.74
CA GLN A 62 -8.44 21.14 -3.83
C GLN A 62 -7.73 21.30 -5.17
N GLY A 63 -6.62 22.03 -5.17
CA GLY A 63 -5.91 22.37 -6.42
C GLY A 63 -4.92 23.54 -6.34
N GLY A 64 -4.84 24.28 -5.23
CA GLY A 64 -3.77 25.26 -5.05
C GLY A 64 -2.41 24.55 -4.95
N ILE A 65 -1.47 24.88 -5.84
CA ILE A 65 -0.09 24.32 -5.89
C ILE A 65 0.61 24.39 -4.52
N LEU A 66 0.22 25.36 -3.68
CA LEU A 66 0.76 25.59 -2.34
C LEU A 66 0.21 24.66 -1.25
N SER A 67 -0.97 24.05 -1.44
CA SER A 67 -1.62 23.26 -0.39
C SER A 67 -0.81 22.03 0.06
N PRO A 68 -0.16 21.24 -0.84
CA PRO A 68 0.69 20.14 -0.42
C PRO A 68 1.95 20.61 0.33
N LEU A 69 2.48 21.79 -0.01
CA LEU A 69 3.65 22.36 0.65
C LEU A 69 3.29 22.81 2.07
N LEU A 70 2.21 23.57 2.23
CA LEU A 70 1.75 24.05 3.54
C LEU A 70 1.38 22.90 4.48
N ALA A 71 0.73 21.85 3.96
CA ALA A 71 0.46 20.64 4.73
C ALA A 71 1.76 19.95 5.20
N ASN A 72 2.78 19.86 4.34
CA ASN A 72 4.07 19.29 4.71
C ASN A 72 4.83 20.13 5.74
N ILE A 73 4.73 21.45 5.69
CA ILE A 73 5.31 22.36 6.67
C ILE A 73 4.60 22.20 8.01
N ALA A 74 3.26 22.22 8.04
CA ALA A 74 2.53 22.00 9.28
C ALA A 74 2.90 20.64 9.92
N LEU A 75 2.99 19.58 9.12
CA LEU A 75 3.31 18.25 9.62
C LEU A 75 4.78 18.09 10.09
N SER A 76 5.67 19.07 9.88
CA SER A 76 7.06 19.01 10.39
C SER A 76 7.10 18.97 11.93
N VAL A 77 6.10 19.55 12.60
CA VAL A 77 5.98 19.51 14.07
C VAL A 77 5.90 18.08 14.59
N LEU A 78 5.24 17.17 13.86
CA LEU A 78 5.21 15.76 14.20
C LEU A 78 6.60 15.14 14.04
N ASP A 79 7.26 15.37 12.91
CA ASP A 79 8.59 14.81 12.64
C ASP A 79 9.59 15.22 13.72
N GLU A 80 9.58 16.49 14.11
CA GLU A 80 10.44 17.01 15.18
C GLU A 80 10.13 16.39 16.55
N HIS A 81 8.85 16.29 16.92
CA HIS A 81 8.43 15.68 18.18
C HIS A 81 8.95 14.23 18.27
N PHE A 82 8.73 13.45 17.22
CA PHE A 82 9.16 12.06 17.15
C PHE A 82 10.69 11.92 17.06
N ALA A 83 11.39 12.82 16.38
CA ALA A 83 12.85 12.85 16.33
C ALA A 83 13.47 13.14 17.70
N ARG A 84 12.98 14.17 18.42
CA ARG A 84 13.43 14.50 19.78
C ARG A 84 13.23 13.33 20.73
N ALA A 85 12.05 12.73 20.70
CA ALA A 85 11.75 11.57 21.53
C ALA A 85 12.61 10.34 21.20
N TRP A 86 12.88 10.10 19.92
CA TRP A 86 13.77 9.01 19.50
C TRP A 86 15.21 9.24 19.97
N ALA A 87 15.71 10.49 19.91
CA ALA A 87 17.02 10.88 20.41
C ALA A 87 17.10 10.73 21.95
N ALA A 88 16.09 11.20 22.68
CA ALA A 88 16.00 11.06 24.14
C ALA A 88 15.97 9.59 24.60
N SER A 89 15.43 8.69 23.76
CA SER A 89 15.42 7.25 24.03
C SER A 89 16.82 6.60 24.03
N GLY A 90 17.85 7.33 23.59
CA GLY A 90 19.26 6.95 23.75
C GLY A 90 19.73 5.81 22.84
N THR A 91 20.66 4.99 23.32
CA THR A 91 21.23 3.88 22.54
C THR A 91 20.23 2.73 22.35
N SER A 92 20.53 1.82 21.42
CA SER A 92 19.71 0.62 21.21
C SER A 92 19.56 -0.24 22.46
N TYR A 93 20.61 -0.27 23.30
CA TYR A 93 20.59 -0.94 24.61
C TYR A 93 19.63 -0.24 25.60
N ARG A 94 19.72 1.09 25.74
CA ARG A 94 18.81 1.85 26.63
C ARG A 94 17.34 1.67 26.23
N ARG A 95 17.05 1.72 24.92
CA ARG A 95 15.72 1.40 24.37
C ARG A 95 15.25 0.00 24.72
N PHE A 96 16.14 -1.00 24.68
CA PHE A 96 15.80 -2.38 25.02
C PHE A 96 15.49 -2.53 26.52
N VAL A 97 16.32 -1.96 27.38
CA VAL A 97 16.12 -1.98 28.84
C VAL A 97 14.82 -1.26 29.21
N ALA A 98 14.55 -0.08 28.65
CA ALA A 98 13.31 0.66 28.88
C ALA A 98 12.07 -0.16 28.48
N ARG A 99 12.12 -0.83 27.33
CA ARG A 99 11.04 -1.74 26.89
C ARG A 99 10.82 -2.91 27.83
N ARG A 100 11.89 -3.48 28.42
CA ARG A 100 11.77 -4.53 29.45
C ARG A 100 11.16 -4.03 30.75
N LYS A 101 11.36 -2.75 31.08
CA LYS A 101 10.76 -2.08 32.25
C LYS A 101 9.33 -1.59 32.00
N GLY A 102 8.75 -1.89 30.84
CA GLY A 102 7.38 -1.53 30.50
C GLY A 102 7.22 -0.21 29.73
N SER A 103 8.30 0.50 29.38
CA SER A 103 8.20 1.72 28.56
C SER A 103 8.00 1.41 27.07
N ALA A 104 7.47 2.36 26.30
CA ALA A 104 7.32 2.27 24.85
C ALA A 104 8.49 2.91 24.10
N THR A 105 8.75 2.45 22.88
CA THR A 105 9.52 3.23 21.89
C THR A 105 8.73 3.37 20.62
N TYR A 106 8.81 4.52 19.96
CA TYR A 106 7.99 4.82 18.81
C TYR A 106 8.80 5.41 17.66
N ARG A 107 8.34 5.20 16.43
CA ARG A 107 8.98 5.71 15.20
C ARG A 107 7.92 6.09 14.18
N ILE A 108 8.00 7.31 13.68
CA ILE A 108 7.13 7.79 12.60
C ILE A 108 7.68 7.43 11.22
N VAL A 109 6.79 7.08 10.31
CA VAL A 109 7.03 6.98 8.88
C VAL A 109 5.96 7.83 8.19
N ARG A 110 6.38 8.91 7.52
CA ARG A 110 5.48 9.86 6.87
C ARG A 110 5.73 9.91 5.37
N TYR A 111 4.66 10.06 4.61
CA TYR A 111 4.67 10.29 3.17
C TYR A 111 3.60 11.34 2.85
N ALA A 112 4.04 12.57 2.56
CA ALA A 112 3.17 13.74 2.49
C ALA A 112 2.29 13.86 3.75
N ASP A 113 0.98 13.80 3.59
CA ASP A 113 -0.07 13.87 4.61
C ASP A 113 -0.43 12.51 5.25
N ASP A 114 -0.01 11.41 4.66
CA ASP A 114 -0.22 10.05 5.18
C ASP A 114 0.96 9.62 6.06
N PHE A 115 0.68 9.13 7.27
CA PHE A 115 1.74 8.66 8.17
C PHE A 115 1.34 7.47 9.03
N VAL A 116 2.36 6.77 9.52
CA VAL A 116 2.21 5.63 10.41
C VAL A 116 3.19 5.78 11.56
N VAL A 117 2.69 5.60 12.78
CA VAL A 117 3.51 5.59 13.98
C VAL A 117 3.65 4.15 14.45
N LEU A 118 4.86 3.62 14.33
CA LEU A 118 5.22 2.28 14.79
C LEU A 118 5.52 2.35 16.28
N VAL A 119 4.80 1.59 17.09
CA VAL A 119 4.93 1.55 18.55
C VAL A 119 5.41 0.16 18.97
N SER A 120 6.59 0.10 19.58
CA SER A 120 7.03 -1.09 20.30
C SER A 120 6.65 -0.91 21.77
N GLY A 121 5.51 -1.48 22.15
CA GLY A 121 4.83 -1.23 23.42
C GLY A 121 3.41 -1.81 23.43
N SER A 122 2.65 -1.50 24.48
CA SER A 122 1.28 -1.99 24.64
C SER A 122 0.29 -1.26 23.73
N LYS A 123 -0.91 -1.82 23.58
CA LYS A 123 -2.04 -1.15 22.90
C LYS A 123 -2.35 0.20 23.54
N ARG A 124 -2.31 0.27 24.88
CA ARG A 124 -2.51 1.51 25.64
C ARG A 124 -1.51 2.60 25.24
N HIS A 125 -0.22 2.26 25.09
CA HIS A 125 0.77 3.24 24.62
C HIS A 125 0.44 3.80 23.22
N ALA A 126 -0.15 2.99 22.34
CA ALA A 126 -0.57 3.45 21.02
C ALA A 126 -1.82 4.34 21.08
N GLU A 127 -2.76 4.05 22.00
CA GLU A 127 -3.94 4.87 22.26
C GLU A 127 -3.54 6.22 22.90
N ASP A 128 -2.67 6.21 23.91
CA ASP A 128 -2.14 7.43 24.53
C ASP A 128 -1.40 8.30 23.50
N LEU A 129 -0.58 7.67 22.64
CA LEU A 129 0.16 8.37 21.59
C LEU A 129 -0.76 8.97 20.51
N ARG A 130 -1.93 8.36 20.27
CA ARG A 130 -2.95 8.94 19.37
C ARG A 130 -3.43 10.29 19.90
N GLU A 131 -3.70 10.38 21.20
CA GLU A 131 -4.14 11.63 21.83
C GLU A 131 -3.04 12.69 21.81
N VAL A 132 -1.78 12.30 22.04
CA VAL A 132 -0.62 13.19 21.88
C VAL A 132 -0.54 13.74 20.45
N VAL A 133 -0.66 12.88 19.44
CA VAL A 133 -0.65 13.33 18.03
C VAL A 133 -1.84 14.24 17.73
N ALA A 134 -3.03 13.94 18.23
CA ALA A 134 -4.20 14.80 18.06
C ALA A 134 -3.96 16.20 18.70
N GLY A 135 -3.38 16.24 19.89
CA GLY A 135 -3.02 17.48 20.57
C GLY A 135 -1.93 18.29 19.86
N LEU A 136 -0.96 17.62 19.21
CA LEU A 136 0.05 18.29 18.39
C LEU A 136 -0.56 18.88 17.10
N LEU A 137 -1.55 18.20 16.52
CA LEU A 137 -2.21 18.62 15.28
C LEU A 137 -3.22 19.76 15.49
N ALA A 138 -3.90 19.80 16.65
CA ALA A 138 -4.97 20.75 16.91
C ALA A 138 -4.58 22.24 16.75
N PRO A 139 -3.42 22.72 17.24
CA PRO A 139 -2.97 24.11 17.04
C PRO A 139 -2.80 24.52 15.57
N MET A 140 -2.59 23.53 14.68
CA MET A 140 -2.40 23.76 13.24
C MET A 140 -3.71 23.70 12.46
N GLY A 141 -4.86 23.61 13.14
CA GLY A 141 -6.17 23.42 12.50
C GLY A 141 -6.34 22.03 11.87
N LEU A 142 -5.49 21.07 12.21
CA LEU A 142 -5.52 19.71 11.70
C LEU A 142 -6.22 18.79 12.71
N ARG A 143 -7.05 17.88 12.19
CA ARG A 143 -7.68 16.82 12.99
C ARG A 143 -7.42 15.46 12.37
N LEU A 144 -7.23 14.45 13.22
CA LEU A 144 -7.14 13.06 12.79
C LEU A 144 -8.51 12.59 12.30
N SER A 145 -8.56 11.98 11.12
CA SER A 145 -9.78 11.35 10.63
C SER A 145 -10.11 10.10 11.45
N ALA A 146 -11.21 10.12 12.22
CA ALA A 146 -11.66 8.97 13.00
C ALA A 146 -11.93 7.73 12.14
N ALA A 147 -12.35 7.92 10.89
CA ALA A 147 -12.62 6.83 9.95
C ALA A 147 -11.34 6.17 9.40
N LYS A 148 -10.23 6.92 9.30
CA LYS A 148 -8.95 6.43 8.75
C LYS A 148 -7.95 6.04 9.83
N THR A 149 -8.09 6.61 11.03
CA THR A 149 -7.22 6.37 12.18
C THR A 149 -7.54 5.04 12.85
N ARG A 150 -6.58 4.13 12.89
CA ARG A 150 -6.74 2.83 13.55
C ARG A 150 -5.47 2.40 14.26
N VAL A 151 -5.64 1.96 15.51
CA VAL A 151 -4.64 1.17 16.25
C VAL A 151 -4.79 -0.29 15.83
N CYS A 152 -3.72 -0.93 15.39
CA CYS A 152 -3.75 -2.34 14.99
C CYS A 152 -2.44 -3.05 15.32
N HIS A 153 -2.48 -4.38 15.42
CA HIS A 153 -1.26 -5.15 15.58
C HIS A 153 -0.58 -5.44 14.24
N ILE A 154 0.75 -5.50 14.21
CA ILE A 154 1.50 -5.85 13.01
C ILE A 154 1.15 -7.26 12.47
N ASP A 155 0.71 -8.17 13.34
CA ASP A 155 0.28 -9.52 12.92
C ASP A 155 -1.10 -9.52 12.24
N GLU A 156 -1.98 -8.57 12.55
CA GLU A 156 -3.22 -8.34 11.78
C GLU A 156 -2.89 -7.66 10.44
N GLY A 157 -1.91 -6.77 10.48
CA GLY A 157 -1.44 -5.97 9.36
C GLY A 157 -2.29 -4.73 9.11
N PHE A 158 -1.72 -3.82 8.31
CA PHE A 158 -2.31 -2.55 7.95
C PHE A 158 -1.96 -2.17 6.52
N ASP A 159 -2.73 -1.27 5.94
CA ASP A 159 -2.52 -0.77 4.59
C ASP A 159 -1.82 0.60 4.68
N PHE A 160 -0.74 0.78 3.92
CA PHE A 160 -0.01 2.04 3.82
C PHE A 160 0.55 2.18 2.40
N LEU A 161 0.31 3.33 1.75
CA LEU A 161 0.72 3.59 0.36
C LEU A 161 0.35 2.46 -0.62
N GLY A 162 -0.85 1.89 -0.45
CA GLY A 162 -1.32 0.79 -1.28
C GLY A 162 -0.69 -0.57 -0.99
N PHE A 163 0.26 -0.69 -0.06
CA PHE A 163 0.82 -1.95 0.41
C PHE A 163 0.14 -2.42 1.70
N ARG A 164 -0.19 -3.71 1.77
CA ARG A 164 -0.48 -4.40 3.03
C ARG A 164 0.84 -4.79 3.69
N ILE A 165 1.09 -4.29 4.89
CA ILE A 165 2.24 -4.61 5.71
C ILE A 165 1.77 -5.52 6.84
N GLN A 166 2.31 -6.74 6.91
CA GLN A 166 1.89 -7.73 7.90
C GLN A 166 3.04 -8.64 8.30
N ARG A 167 3.21 -8.86 9.61
CA ARG A 167 4.16 -9.86 10.12
C ARG A 167 3.51 -11.25 10.06
N LYS A 168 4.20 -12.18 9.41
CA LYS A 168 3.76 -13.58 9.29
C LYS A 168 4.91 -14.51 9.60
N ARG A 169 4.58 -15.74 10.00
CA ARG A 169 5.57 -16.82 10.07
C ARG A 169 6.10 -17.10 8.67
N LYS A 170 7.42 -17.08 8.50
CA LYS A 170 8.06 -17.47 7.24
C LYS A 170 7.84 -18.96 7.04
N ARG A 171 7.27 -19.34 5.89
CA ARG A 171 6.98 -20.74 5.53
C ARG A 171 8.22 -21.62 5.73
N GLY A 172 8.05 -22.74 6.43
CA GLY A 172 9.12 -23.70 6.72
C GLY A 172 10.07 -23.30 7.86
N THR A 173 9.76 -22.24 8.63
CA THR A 173 10.56 -21.81 9.78
C THR A 173 9.66 -21.25 10.89
N ASP A 174 10.17 -21.16 12.11
CA ASP A 174 9.47 -20.45 13.20
C ASP A 174 9.79 -18.96 13.27
N LYS A 175 10.61 -18.46 12.34
CA LYS A 175 10.93 -17.04 12.23
C LYS A 175 9.72 -16.27 11.73
N ARG A 176 9.35 -15.20 12.43
CA ARG A 176 8.35 -14.23 11.97
C ARG A 176 9.03 -13.09 11.22
N VAL A 177 8.55 -12.79 10.01
CA VAL A 177 9.09 -11.72 9.16
C VAL A 177 7.96 -10.83 8.67
N VAL A 178 8.28 -9.56 8.38
CA VAL A 178 7.31 -8.60 7.83
C VAL A 178 7.23 -8.79 6.32
N TYR A 179 6.03 -9.05 5.83
CA TYR A 179 5.69 -9.10 4.42
C TYR A 179 5.02 -7.81 4.00
N THR A 180 5.45 -7.27 2.86
CA THR A 180 4.81 -6.15 2.18
C THR A 180 4.28 -6.67 0.85
N TYR A 181 2.99 -6.54 0.58
CA TYR A 181 2.38 -6.97 -0.69
C TYR A 181 1.28 -6.00 -1.10
N PRO A 182 0.87 -5.96 -2.38
CA PRO A 182 -0.19 -5.04 -2.82
C PRO A 182 -1.47 -5.28 -1.99
N SER A 183 -2.05 -4.19 -1.48
CA SER A 183 -3.30 -4.25 -0.71
C SER A 183 -4.45 -4.76 -1.59
N LYS A 184 -5.47 -5.33 -0.95
CA LYS A 184 -6.70 -5.74 -1.65
C LYS A 184 -7.35 -4.55 -2.35
N LYS A 185 -7.32 -3.36 -1.74
CA LYS A 185 -7.84 -2.11 -2.31
C LYS A 185 -7.07 -1.71 -3.58
N ALA A 186 -5.73 -1.77 -3.54
CA ALA A 186 -4.91 -1.48 -4.71
C ALA A 186 -5.15 -2.47 -5.87
N LEU A 187 -5.28 -3.77 -5.54
CA LEU A 187 -5.62 -4.80 -6.54
C LEU A 187 -7.02 -4.57 -7.13
N ALA A 188 -8.02 -4.30 -6.29
CA ALA A 188 -9.38 -4.02 -6.73
C ALA A 188 -9.43 -2.78 -7.64
N SER A 189 -8.64 -1.75 -7.34
CA SER A 189 -8.53 -0.55 -8.16
C SER A 189 -8.00 -0.85 -9.57
N ILE A 190 -6.88 -1.58 -9.68
CA ILE A 190 -6.33 -1.94 -11.00
C ILE A 190 -7.26 -2.89 -11.76
N VAL A 191 -7.86 -3.87 -11.09
CA VAL A 191 -8.86 -4.78 -11.67
C VAL A 191 -10.07 -4.00 -12.20
N GLY A 192 -10.55 -3.02 -11.45
CA GLY A 192 -11.62 -2.10 -11.86
C GLY A 192 -11.24 -1.31 -13.11
N ARG A 193 -10.01 -0.78 -13.17
CA ARG A 193 -9.49 -0.05 -14.33
C ARG A 193 -9.37 -0.94 -15.56
N VAL A 194 -8.81 -2.14 -15.42
CA VAL A 194 -8.77 -3.16 -16.50
C VAL A 194 -10.20 -3.46 -16.98
N ARG A 195 -11.14 -3.68 -16.05
CA ARG A 195 -12.54 -3.95 -16.39
C ARG A 195 -13.18 -2.81 -17.18
N ALA A 196 -12.90 -1.55 -16.82
CA ALA A 196 -13.43 -0.36 -17.48
C ALA A 196 -12.86 -0.19 -18.90
N LEU A 197 -11.55 -0.39 -19.08
CA LEU A 197 -10.89 -0.31 -20.38
C LEU A 197 -11.37 -1.43 -21.32
N THR A 198 -11.62 -2.63 -20.81
CA THR A 198 -12.05 -3.76 -21.66
C THR A 198 -13.58 -3.85 -21.82
N ARG A 199 -14.34 -2.74 -21.77
CA ARG A 199 -15.76 -2.76 -22.17
C ARG A 199 -15.85 -2.83 -23.70
N ARG A 200 -16.95 -3.38 -24.23
CA ARG A 200 -17.08 -3.75 -25.66
C ARG A 200 -16.81 -2.57 -26.60
N SER A 201 -17.33 -1.40 -26.28
CA SER A 201 -17.25 -0.19 -27.09
C SER A 201 -16.13 0.78 -26.69
N SER A 202 -15.26 0.40 -25.74
CA SER A 202 -14.22 1.32 -25.23
C SER A 202 -13.16 1.68 -26.26
N HIS A 203 -12.92 0.81 -27.25
CA HIS A 203 -11.82 1.00 -28.20
C HIS A 203 -12.21 0.55 -29.62
N PRO A 204 -11.72 1.26 -30.66
CA PRO A 204 -11.99 0.91 -32.05
C PRO A 204 -11.25 -0.34 -32.52
N THR A 205 -10.07 -0.65 -31.99
CA THR A 205 -9.27 -1.82 -32.37
C THR A 205 -8.70 -2.55 -31.15
N LEU A 206 -8.22 -3.79 -31.32
CA LEU A 206 -7.53 -4.52 -30.27
C LEU A 206 -6.20 -3.82 -29.93
N ALA A 207 -5.44 -3.36 -30.92
CA ALA A 207 -4.19 -2.63 -30.73
C ALA A 207 -4.40 -1.37 -29.87
N ALA A 208 -5.47 -0.59 -30.11
CA ALA A 208 -5.81 0.57 -29.30
C ALA A 208 -6.12 0.20 -27.83
N LEU A 209 -6.87 -0.90 -27.61
CA LEU A 209 -7.11 -1.44 -26.28
C LEU A 209 -5.80 -1.86 -25.60
N LEU A 210 -4.95 -2.61 -26.32
CA LEU A 210 -3.70 -3.14 -25.79
C LEU A 210 -2.71 -2.03 -25.41
N ARG A 211 -2.59 -0.95 -26.19
CA ARG A 211 -1.73 0.19 -25.85
C ARG A 211 -2.14 0.80 -24.51
N GLN A 212 -3.43 1.11 -24.34
CA GLN A 212 -3.97 1.71 -23.10
C GLN A 212 -3.83 0.76 -21.90
N LEU A 213 -4.17 -0.52 -22.11
CA LEU A 213 -4.08 -1.53 -21.06
C LEU A 213 -2.62 -1.77 -20.64
N ASN A 214 -1.68 -1.82 -21.58
CA ASN A 214 -0.26 -2.04 -21.31
C ASN A 214 0.35 -0.90 -20.50
N LEU A 215 0.01 0.37 -20.80
CA LEU A 215 0.49 1.52 -20.02
C LEU A 215 0.07 1.40 -18.55
N VAL A 216 -1.19 1.04 -18.33
CA VAL A 216 -1.78 0.89 -16.99
C VAL A 216 -1.16 -0.28 -16.23
N LEU A 217 -1.05 -1.45 -16.86
CA LEU A 217 -0.48 -2.64 -16.24
C LEU A 217 1.01 -2.45 -15.93
N ARG A 218 1.79 -1.86 -16.86
CA ARG A 218 3.21 -1.60 -16.67
C ARG A 218 3.45 -0.65 -15.51
N GLY A 219 2.77 0.50 -15.48
CA GLY A 219 2.92 1.48 -14.39
C GLY A 219 2.60 0.87 -13.04
N TRP A 220 1.51 0.10 -12.95
CA TRP A 220 1.11 -0.58 -11.73
C TRP A 220 2.15 -1.63 -11.28
N CYS A 221 2.65 -2.45 -12.19
CA CYS A 221 3.69 -3.44 -11.88
C CYS A 221 5.01 -2.79 -11.46
N VAL A 222 5.42 -1.68 -12.10
CA VAL A 222 6.63 -0.95 -11.73
C VAL A 222 6.54 -0.44 -10.30
N TYR A 223 5.39 0.11 -9.89
CA TYR A 223 5.19 0.56 -8.51
C TYR A 223 5.24 -0.60 -7.51
N PHE A 224 4.50 -1.68 -7.78
CA PHE A 224 4.38 -2.79 -6.85
C PHE A 224 5.53 -3.81 -6.90
N ARG A 225 6.51 -3.69 -7.82
CA ARG A 225 7.62 -4.66 -7.94
C ARG A 225 8.52 -4.73 -6.72
N HIS A 226 8.45 -3.74 -5.82
CA HIS A 226 9.29 -3.65 -4.63
C HIS A 226 8.75 -4.44 -3.42
N GLY A 227 7.53 -4.97 -3.51
CA GLY A 227 6.92 -5.85 -2.53
C GLY A 227 6.88 -7.32 -2.95
N VAL A 228 6.33 -8.18 -2.12
CA VAL A 228 6.02 -9.59 -2.40
C VAL A 228 4.80 -9.67 -3.32
N SER A 229 5.00 -9.33 -4.58
CA SER A 229 3.91 -9.08 -5.54
C SER A 229 3.75 -10.16 -6.61
N LYS A 230 4.60 -11.20 -6.62
CA LYS A 230 4.63 -12.20 -7.71
C LYS A 230 3.28 -12.91 -7.89
N ALA A 231 2.67 -13.38 -6.81
CA ALA A 231 1.34 -14.01 -6.87
C ALA A 231 0.27 -13.04 -7.39
N THR A 232 0.32 -11.77 -6.97
CA THR A 232 -0.59 -10.73 -7.45
C THR A 232 -0.39 -10.43 -8.93
N PHE A 233 0.86 -10.47 -9.42
CA PHE A 233 1.18 -10.28 -10.83
C PHE A 233 0.68 -11.44 -11.69
N HIS A 234 0.81 -12.69 -11.24
CA HIS A 234 0.18 -13.83 -11.94
C HIS A 234 -1.33 -13.67 -12.04
N TYR A 235 -2.00 -13.39 -10.90
CA TYR A 235 -3.45 -13.17 -10.90
C TYR A 235 -3.88 -12.04 -11.85
N LEU A 236 -3.16 -10.92 -11.84
CA LEU A 236 -3.47 -9.78 -12.71
C LEU A 236 -3.25 -10.11 -14.19
N ASP A 237 -2.22 -10.89 -14.51
CA ASP A 237 -1.96 -11.36 -15.87
C ASP A 237 -3.09 -12.25 -16.39
N ASP A 238 -3.47 -13.27 -15.62
CA ASP A 238 -4.58 -14.18 -15.95
C ASP A 238 -5.89 -13.40 -16.14
N TYR A 239 -6.17 -12.48 -15.21
CA TYR A 239 -7.35 -11.63 -15.27
C TYR A 239 -7.37 -10.77 -16.53
N ALA A 240 -6.27 -10.08 -16.84
CA ALA A 240 -6.16 -9.24 -18.02
C ALA A 240 -6.31 -10.06 -19.32
N TRP A 241 -5.64 -11.22 -19.39
CA TRP A 241 -5.74 -12.13 -20.53
C TRP A 241 -7.18 -12.58 -20.77
N HIS A 242 -7.87 -13.06 -19.72
CA HIS A 242 -9.28 -13.49 -19.85
C HIS A 242 -10.20 -12.35 -20.28
N ARG A 243 -9.96 -11.12 -19.80
CA ARG A 243 -10.77 -9.94 -20.19
C ARG A 243 -10.57 -9.59 -21.65
N VAL A 244 -9.34 -9.58 -22.14
CA VAL A 244 -9.03 -9.30 -23.54
C VAL A 244 -9.59 -10.38 -24.46
N VAL A 245 -9.42 -11.66 -24.13
CA VAL A 245 -9.99 -12.76 -24.92
C VAL A 245 -11.52 -12.69 -24.98
N ARG A 246 -12.19 -12.40 -23.85
CA ARG A 246 -13.65 -12.18 -23.85
C ARG A 246 -14.05 -10.97 -24.68
N TRP A 247 -13.26 -9.91 -24.68
CA TRP A 247 -13.50 -8.72 -25.51
C TRP A 247 -13.43 -9.07 -27.01
N ILE A 248 -12.39 -9.81 -27.43
CA ILE A 248 -12.24 -10.29 -28.82
C ILE A 248 -13.43 -11.16 -29.21
N ARG A 249 -13.79 -12.16 -28.38
CA ARG A 249 -14.93 -13.06 -28.64
C ARG A 249 -16.26 -12.31 -28.74
N LYS A 250 -16.48 -11.30 -27.89
CA LYS A 250 -17.72 -10.50 -27.92
C LYS A 250 -17.81 -9.62 -29.16
N ARG A 251 -16.68 -9.16 -29.68
CA ARG A 251 -16.62 -8.34 -30.90
C ARG A 251 -16.85 -9.17 -32.16
N HIS A 252 -16.31 -10.37 -32.20
CA HIS A 252 -16.40 -11.30 -33.33
C HIS A 252 -17.33 -12.48 -33.03
N ASN A 253 -18.58 -12.18 -32.65
CA ASN A 253 -19.55 -13.20 -32.20
C ASN A 253 -19.98 -14.21 -33.29
N LYS A 254 -19.77 -13.88 -34.57
CA LYS A 254 -20.06 -14.77 -35.71
C LYS A 254 -18.84 -15.55 -36.23
N THR A 255 -17.66 -15.31 -35.66
CA THR A 255 -16.41 -15.92 -36.13
C THR A 255 -16.04 -17.12 -35.27
N LYS A 256 -15.66 -18.24 -35.91
CA LYS A 256 -15.19 -19.44 -35.20
C LYS A 256 -13.97 -19.12 -34.35
N TRP A 257 -13.90 -19.71 -33.16
CA TRP A 257 -12.80 -19.48 -32.22
C TRP A 257 -11.42 -19.77 -32.83
N ALA A 258 -11.26 -20.87 -33.57
CA ALA A 258 -10.00 -21.23 -34.22
C ALA A 258 -9.43 -20.13 -35.14
N VAL A 259 -10.31 -19.40 -35.84
CA VAL A 259 -9.90 -18.27 -36.69
C VAL A 259 -9.42 -17.09 -35.85
N LEU A 260 -10.14 -16.79 -34.75
CA LEU A 260 -9.74 -15.73 -33.82
C LEU A 260 -8.42 -16.04 -33.11
N MET A 261 -8.17 -17.31 -32.77
CA MET A 261 -6.89 -17.71 -32.17
C MET A 261 -5.72 -17.50 -33.12
N ARG A 262 -5.87 -17.94 -34.38
CA ARG A 262 -4.82 -17.79 -35.39
C ARG A 262 -4.50 -16.32 -35.66
N ARG A 263 -5.52 -15.46 -35.65
CA ARG A 263 -5.37 -14.03 -35.94
C ARG A 263 -4.84 -13.21 -34.76
N TYR A 264 -5.42 -13.39 -33.58
CA TYR A 264 -5.18 -12.48 -32.45
C TYR A 264 -4.41 -13.09 -31.30
N LEU A 265 -4.10 -14.39 -31.31
CA LEU A 265 -3.42 -15.08 -30.22
C LEU A 265 -2.15 -15.83 -30.69
N PRO A 266 -1.23 -15.20 -31.45
CA PRO A 266 0.06 -15.81 -31.72
C PRO A 266 0.78 -16.11 -30.39
N GLY A 267 1.32 -17.32 -30.24
CA GLY A 267 1.97 -17.73 -28.99
C GLY A 267 1.07 -17.67 -27.75
N TRP A 268 -0.24 -17.86 -27.92
CA TRP A 268 -1.25 -17.77 -26.84
C TRP A 268 -1.39 -16.38 -26.19
N ARG A 269 -0.94 -15.32 -26.87
CA ARG A 269 -0.95 -13.96 -26.32
C ARG A 269 -1.72 -12.99 -27.21
N PRO A 270 -2.62 -12.15 -26.65
CA PRO A 270 -3.35 -11.18 -27.45
C PRO A 270 -2.41 -10.19 -28.15
N THR A 271 -2.47 -10.17 -29.48
CA THR A 271 -1.60 -9.33 -30.33
C THR A 271 -2.37 -8.80 -31.54
N GLU A 272 -2.19 -7.51 -31.84
CA GLU A 272 -2.63 -6.85 -33.08
C GLU A 272 -1.66 -5.69 -33.37
N ASP A 273 -1.29 -5.50 -34.64
CA ASP A 273 -0.39 -4.43 -35.12
C ASP A 273 0.92 -4.31 -34.31
N GLU A 274 1.63 -5.42 -34.11
CA GLU A 274 2.86 -5.52 -33.28
C GLU A 274 2.68 -5.19 -31.78
N VAL A 275 1.46 -4.83 -31.36
CA VAL A 275 1.15 -4.57 -29.95
C VAL A 275 0.71 -5.87 -29.30
N THR A 276 1.55 -6.42 -28.43
CA THR A 276 1.22 -7.61 -27.62
C THR A 276 0.81 -7.22 -26.20
N LEU A 277 -0.18 -7.92 -25.63
CA LEU A 277 -0.60 -7.74 -24.24
C LEU A 277 0.59 -7.97 -23.29
N PHE A 278 0.96 -6.94 -22.54
CA PHE A 278 1.99 -6.97 -21.51
C PHE A 278 1.71 -8.07 -20.49
N GLN A 279 2.75 -8.77 -20.05
CA GLN A 279 2.68 -9.90 -19.10
C GLN A 279 3.11 -9.45 -17.70
N PRO A 280 2.20 -9.03 -16.81
CA PRO A 280 2.54 -8.70 -15.42
C PRO A 280 3.39 -9.76 -14.73
N GLN A 281 3.12 -11.04 -15.01
CA GLN A 281 3.84 -12.15 -14.38
C GLN A 281 5.33 -12.21 -14.70
N THR A 282 5.81 -11.62 -15.80
CA THR A 282 7.24 -11.65 -16.14
C THR A 282 8.03 -10.58 -15.39
N VAL A 283 7.36 -9.64 -14.72
CA VAL A 283 8.01 -8.56 -13.99
C VAL A 283 8.84 -9.11 -12.83
N THR A 284 10.14 -8.78 -12.85
CA THR A 284 11.06 -9.12 -11.77
C THR A 284 10.73 -8.31 -10.52
N VAL A 285 10.33 -9.05 -9.48
CA VAL A 285 10.12 -8.53 -8.14
C VAL A 285 11.48 -8.35 -7.47
N SER A 286 11.80 -7.12 -7.10
CA SER A 286 13.04 -6.78 -6.40
C SER A 286 12.69 -6.41 -4.98
N ARG A 287 13.04 -7.26 -4.01
CA ARG A 287 12.84 -6.91 -2.60
C ARG A 287 13.78 -5.77 -2.26
N TYR A 288 13.25 -4.68 -1.71
CA TYR A 288 14.06 -3.54 -1.30
C TYR A 288 15.16 -4.01 -0.34
N ARG A 289 16.42 -3.89 -0.76
CA ARG A 289 17.59 -4.07 0.09
C ARG A 289 17.79 -2.75 0.81
N TYR A 290 17.80 -2.78 2.14
CA TYR A 290 18.09 -1.60 2.98
C TYR A 290 19.33 -0.88 2.44
N ARG A 291 19.17 0.38 2.00
CA ARG A 291 20.24 1.20 1.39
C ARG A 291 21.03 2.02 2.43
N ALA A 292 21.19 1.49 3.65
CA ALA A 292 21.76 2.23 4.79
C ALA A 292 21.00 3.52 5.12
N ALA A 293 21.41 4.22 6.19
CA ALA A 293 20.87 5.55 6.54
C ALA A 293 21.47 6.66 5.66
N ASN A 294 22.42 6.34 4.79
CA ASN A 294 23.14 7.27 3.93
C ASN A 294 22.43 7.45 2.59
N ILE A 295 21.18 7.89 2.60
CA ILE A 295 20.66 8.61 1.45
C ILE A 295 21.01 10.07 1.74
N PRO A 296 22.10 10.61 1.17
CA PRO A 296 22.43 12.01 1.35
C PRO A 296 21.22 12.81 0.88
N THR A 297 20.64 13.58 1.79
CA THR A 297 19.71 14.62 1.38
C THR A 297 20.55 15.62 0.59
N PRO A 298 20.06 16.15 -0.54
CA PRO A 298 20.78 17.22 -1.25
C PRO A 298 20.95 18.50 -0.41
N TRP A 299 20.34 18.52 0.78
CA TRP A 299 20.37 19.58 1.79
C TRP A 299 21.23 19.23 3.00
N ALA A 300 21.98 18.12 2.99
CA ALA A 300 22.97 17.86 4.02
C ALA A 300 24.01 18.98 3.95
N VAL A 301 24.03 19.80 5.00
CA VAL A 301 24.83 21.03 5.13
C VAL A 301 26.27 20.74 4.67
N ILE A 302 26.71 21.46 3.64
CA ILE A 302 28.12 21.61 3.33
C ILE A 302 28.72 22.31 4.55
N THR A 303 29.35 21.56 5.45
CA THR A 303 30.19 22.16 6.49
C THR A 303 31.29 22.92 5.75
N PRO A 304 31.38 24.25 5.85
CA PRO A 304 32.51 24.95 5.25
C PRO A 304 33.79 24.41 5.91
N GLU A 305 34.77 24.02 5.09
CA GLU A 305 36.09 23.65 5.57
C GLU A 305 36.63 24.79 6.46
N PRO A 306 37.28 24.48 7.59
CA PRO A 306 37.95 25.51 8.37
C PRO A 306 39.03 26.14 7.49
N ALA A 307 38.92 27.44 7.27
CA ALA A 307 39.95 28.22 6.59
C ALA A 307 41.30 27.98 7.27
N LYS A 308 42.29 27.57 6.47
CA LYS A 308 43.70 27.47 6.87
C LYS A 308 44.30 28.84 7.08
#